data_AF-A0A0S8HZG1-F1
#
_entry.id   AF-A0A0S8HZG1-F1
#
_cell.length_a   1.000
_cell.length_b   1.000
_cell.length_c   1.000
_cell.angle_alpha   90.00
_cell.angle_beta   90.00
_cell.angle_gamma   90.00
#
_symmetry.space_group_name_H-M   'P 1'
#
loop_
_entity.id
_entity.type
_entity.pdbx_description
1 polymer ?
#
loop_
_entity_poly.entity_id
_entity_poly.type
_entity_poly.pdbx_seq_one_letter_code
_entity_poly.pdbx_strand_id
1 'polypeptide(L)'
;ARTDEPYDPEDARLLVRSALHHEVEVEPWLKRAGSPKVAVAAMDEVLETYPRPRVRMRIVEALKGLKGEEADETLLRIAVSDDSSEVRSEAAVAASRRGKHEAVTKHLVEEINTSGDAAALSAFVSVIDEVGLPVVVGPYPKLSVAVALAQRRWRANRIGILRQVARATLGGAVAMGIISVISLIQLQIVLPEELREATEFVPLPVWIFTNALLGLVWGGLQGASTGLVTGLADAFWRGKSWKRMRILLASLAGLVHSGFVLFTASTSDVWASEGPSVYVPVYLIYGLIVGAAFSLVVPRLNLSTSLRQELFQSIRASLILILFGMISVFIAYGGNLDDRTFRLDLFMFIVTALLFPLGFALAFSRRKGEDTGSR
;
A
#
# COMPACT_ATOMS: atom_id res chain seq x y z
N ALA A 1 -51.82 12.41 -17.45
CA ALA A 1 -50.91 13.45 -17.96
C ALA A 1 -49.85 12.77 -18.83
N ARG A 2 -49.53 13.33 -20.01
CA ARG A 2 -48.46 12.77 -20.86
C ARG A 2 -47.16 12.72 -20.05
N THR A 3 -46.51 11.57 -20.08
CA THR A 3 -45.31 11.28 -19.28
C THR A 3 -44.05 11.96 -19.80
N ASP A 4 -44.14 12.57 -20.99
CA ASP A 4 -42.96 12.91 -21.80
C ASP A 4 -42.76 14.43 -21.95
N GLU A 5 -43.72 15.24 -21.50
CA GLU A 5 -43.61 16.71 -21.52
C GLU A 5 -42.87 17.20 -20.26
N PRO A 6 -41.94 18.17 -20.42
CA PRO A 6 -41.26 18.80 -19.30
C PRO A 6 -42.28 19.52 -18.41
N TYR A 7 -42.02 19.52 -17.10
CA TYR A 7 -42.84 20.25 -16.14
C TYR A 7 -42.72 21.75 -16.35
N ASP A 8 -43.76 22.48 -15.96
CA ASP A 8 -43.63 23.91 -15.69
C ASP A 8 -42.49 24.13 -14.68
N PRO A 9 -41.63 25.15 -14.84
CA PRO A 9 -40.60 25.50 -13.86
C PRO A 9 -41.07 25.52 -12.39
N GLU A 10 -42.29 25.99 -12.10
CA GLU A 10 -42.79 25.98 -10.72
C GLU A 10 -43.10 24.57 -10.22
N ASP A 11 -43.74 23.75 -11.05
CA ASP A 11 -44.03 22.34 -10.75
C ASP A 11 -42.73 21.54 -10.60
N ALA A 12 -41.75 21.78 -11.48
CA ALA A 12 -40.43 21.16 -11.41
C ALA A 12 -39.73 21.47 -10.08
N ARG A 13 -39.78 22.74 -9.64
CA ARG A 13 -39.21 23.17 -8.35
C ARG A 13 -39.89 22.49 -7.19
N LEU A 14 -41.22 22.49 -7.16
CA LEU A 14 -42.00 21.87 -6.09
C LEU A 14 -41.75 20.36 -5.99
N LEU A 15 -41.67 19.66 -7.13
CA LEU A 15 -41.41 18.22 -7.19
C LEU A 15 -39.98 17.88 -6.76
N VAL A 16 -38.97 18.61 -7.23
CA VAL A 16 -37.57 18.41 -6.82
C VAL A 16 -37.40 18.67 -5.32
N ARG A 17 -38.01 19.76 -4.82
CA ARG A 17 -38.00 20.09 -3.39
C ARG A 17 -38.68 19.01 -2.55
N SER A 18 -39.85 18.54 -2.98
CA SER A 18 -40.57 17.44 -2.31
C SER A 18 -39.75 16.15 -2.32
N ALA A 19 -39.14 15.81 -3.46
CA ALA A 19 -38.30 14.63 -3.59
C ALA A 19 -37.09 14.67 -2.64
N LEU A 20 -36.42 15.81 -2.56
CA LEU A 20 -35.31 16.04 -1.63
C LEU A 20 -35.77 16.00 -0.16
N HIS A 21 -36.93 16.60 0.14
CA HIS A 21 -37.52 16.62 1.47
C HIS A 21 -37.85 15.20 1.99
N HIS A 22 -38.39 14.36 1.11
CA HIS A 22 -38.75 12.97 1.42
C HIS A 22 -37.60 11.98 1.22
N GLU A 23 -36.39 12.45 0.92
CA GLU A 23 -35.20 11.62 0.71
C GLU A 23 -35.42 10.50 -0.34
N VAL A 24 -36.17 10.81 -1.41
CA VAL A 24 -36.35 9.91 -2.56
C VAL A 24 -35.39 10.26 -3.70
N GLU A 25 -35.32 9.41 -4.73
CA GLU A 25 -34.47 9.65 -5.90
C GLU A 25 -34.88 10.92 -6.64
N VAL A 26 -33.92 11.81 -6.86
CA VAL A 26 -34.14 13.14 -7.47
C VAL A 26 -34.05 13.07 -8.99
N GLU A 27 -33.26 12.13 -9.53
CA GLU A 27 -32.92 12.04 -10.95
C GLU A 27 -34.14 11.95 -11.91
N PRO A 28 -35.22 11.21 -11.61
CA PRO A 28 -36.40 11.17 -12.47
C PRO A 28 -37.05 12.54 -12.65
N TRP A 29 -37.03 13.38 -11.60
CA TRP A 29 -37.63 14.72 -11.61
C TRP A 29 -36.74 15.70 -12.37
N LEU A 30 -35.41 15.59 -12.25
CA LEU A 30 -34.45 16.43 -12.98
C LEU A 30 -34.55 16.25 -14.50
N LYS A 31 -34.77 15.01 -14.97
CA LYS A 31 -34.98 14.72 -16.40
C LYS A 31 -36.19 15.45 -16.98
N ARG A 32 -37.15 15.81 -16.13
CA ARG A 32 -38.39 16.48 -16.50
C ARG A 32 -38.42 17.97 -16.16
N ALA A 33 -37.34 18.53 -15.59
CA ALA A 33 -37.27 19.94 -15.19
C ALA A 33 -37.17 20.93 -16.36
N GLY A 34 -37.15 20.46 -17.61
CA GLY A 34 -37.12 21.28 -18.82
C GLY A 34 -35.77 21.93 -19.13
N SER A 35 -34.95 22.27 -18.13
CA SER A 35 -33.56 22.73 -18.31
C SER A 35 -32.69 22.51 -17.06
N PRO A 36 -31.36 22.40 -17.21
CA PRO A 36 -30.43 22.36 -16.08
C PRO A 36 -30.56 23.57 -15.15
N LYS A 37 -30.84 24.75 -15.69
CA LYS A 37 -31.00 25.99 -14.91
C LYS A 37 -32.18 25.92 -13.94
N VAL A 38 -33.32 25.38 -14.40
CA VAL A 38 -34.50 25.19 -13.54
C VAL A 38 -34.22 24.16 -12.46
N ALA A 39 -33.57 23.06 -12.83
CA ALA A 39 -33.16 22.01 -11.90
C ALA A 39 -32.20 22.53 -10.82
N VAL A 40 -31.19 23.31 -11.19
CA VAL A 40 -30.23 23.91 -10.25
C VAL A 40 -30.93 24.91 -9.33
N ALA A 41 -31.77 25.80 -9.86
CA ALA A 41 -32.52 26.75 -9.04
C ALA A 41 -33.41 26.07 -7.99
N ALA A 42 -34.04 24.95 -8.34
CA ALA A 42 -34.83 24.15 -7.39
C ALA A 42 -33.97 23.57 -6.26
N MET A 43 -32.76 23.09 -6.59
CA MET A 43 -31.84 22.53 -5.61
C MET A 43 -31.21 23.61 -4.72
N ASP A 44 -30.94 24.80 -5.26
CA ASP A 44 -30.40 25.94 -4.52
C ASP A 44 -31.33 26.39 -3.40
N GLU A 45 -32.64 26.47 -3.67
CA GLU A 45 -33.64 26.79 -2.65
C GLU A 45 -33.62 25.77 -1.49
N VAL A 46 -33.39 24.49 -1.80
CA VAL A 46 -33.26 23.45 -0.78
C VAL A 46 -31.94 23.58 -0.02
N LEU A 47 -30.82 23.89 -0.68
CA LEU A 47 -29.54 24.08 -0.01
C LEU A 47 -29.59 25.18 1.05
N GLU A 48 -30.27 26.30 0.76
CA GLU A 48 -30.39 27.43 1.68
C GLU A 48 -31.30 27.15 2.88
N THR A 49 -32.33 26.31 2.69
CA THR A 49 -33.38 26.10 3.69
C THR A 49 -33.22 24.82 4.49
N TYR A 50 -32.34 23.89 4.08
CA TYR A 50 -32.29 22.54 4.64
C TYR A 50 -30.96 22.22 5.36
N PRO A 51 -30.97 22.00 6.69
CA PRO A 51 -29.75 21.81 7.47
C PRO A 51 -29.17 20.39 7.42
N ARG A 52 -29.85 19.41 6.82
CA ARG A 52 -29.45 18.00 6.89
C ARG A 52 -28.36 17.65 5.85
N PRO A 53 -27.16 17.19 6.28
CA PRO A 53 -26.07 16.85 5.35
C PRO A 53 -26.42 15.77 4.32
N ARG A 54 -27.27 14.79 4.68
CA ARG A 54 -27.71 13.73 3.76
C ARG A 54 -28.48 14.27 2.55
N VAL A 55 -29.34 15.27 2.77
CA VAL A 55 -30.10 15.91 1.68
C VAL A 55 -29.15 16.72 0.79
N ARG A 56 -28.24 17.48 1.40
CA ARG A 56 -27.22 18.23 0.65
C ARG A 56 -26.28 17.33 -0.15
N MET A 57 -25.94 16.14 0.37
CA MET A 57 -25.18 15.14 -0.40
C MET A 57 -25.94 14.68 -1.66
N ARG A 58 -27.24 14.40 -1.54
CA ARG A 58 -28.07 14.04 -2.72
C ARG A 58 -28.13 15.17 -3.74
N ILE A 59 -28.14 16.43 -3.28
CA ILE A 59 -28.03 17.58 -4.18
C ILE A 59 -26.69 17.57 -4.90
N VAL A 60 -25.58 17.34 -4.21
CA VAL A 60 -24.25 17.21 -4.83
C VAL A 60 -24.22 16.06 -5.84
N GLU A 61 -24.81 14.91 -5.54
CA GLU A 61 -24.93 13.78 -6.48
C GLU A 61 -25.77 14.14 -7.71
N ALA A 62 -26.90 14.80 -7.52
CA ALA A 62 -27.75 15.30 -8.61
C ALA A 62 -27.01 16.29 -9.51
N LEU A 63 -26.31 17.26 -8.91
CA LEU A 63 -25.52 18.26 -9.62
C LEU A 63 -24.41 17.63 -10.47
N LYS A 64 -23.77 16.54 -10.01
CA LYS A 64 -22.77 15.77 -10.80
C LYS A 64 -23.33 15.21 -12.10
N GLY A 65 -24.64 14.91 -12.15
CA GLY A 65 -25.33 14.43 -13.35
C GLY A 65 -25.70 15.55 -14.33
N LEU A 66 -25.84 16.79 -13.86
CA LEU A 66 -26.24 17.93 -14.68
C LEU A 66 -25.05 18.58 -15.39
N LYS A 67 -25.25 18.96 -16.65
CA LYS A 67 -24.29 19.78 -17.41
C LYS A 67 -24.78 21.23 -17.42
N GLY A 68 -23.88 22.17 -17.21
CA GLY A 68 -24.18 23.60 -17.26
C GLY A 68 -23.32 24.39 -16.29
N GLU A 69 -23.07 25.65 -16.62
CA GLU A 69 -22.26 26.56 -15.79
C GLU A 69 -22.88 26.76 -14.41
N GLU A 70 -24.21 26.83 -14.31
CA GLU A 70 -24.92 26.99 -13.05
C GLU A 70 -24.69 25.80 -12.10
N ALA A 71 -24.62 24.58 -12.64
CA ALA A 71 -24.33 23.39 -11.84
C ALA A 71 -22.88 23.43 -11.33
N ASP A 72 -21.95 23.93 -12.14
CA ASP A 72 -20.53 24.02 -11.79
C ASP A 72 -20.28 25.11 -10.73
N GLU A 73 -20.95 26.25 -10.86
CA GLU A 73 -20.92 27.33 -9.87
C GLU A 73 -21.55 26.89 -8.54
N THR A 74 -22.67 26.17 -8.60
CA THR A 74 -23.31 25.62 -7.40
C THR A 74 -22.41 24.62 -6.69
N LEU A 75 -21.77 23.71 -7.42
CA LEU A 75 -20.79 22.78 -6.86
C LEU A 75 -19.60 23.51 -6.24
N LEU A 76 -19.09 24.57 -6.88
CA LEU A 76 -18.02 25.40 -6.32
C LEU A 76 -18.47 26.09 -5.03
N ARG A 77 -19.68 26.64 -4.98
CA ARG A 77 -20.24 27.28 -3.78
C ARG A 77 -20.31 26.29 -2.62
N ILE A 78 -20.88 25.10 -2.83
CA ILE A 78 -20.95 24.05 -1.80
C ILE A 78 -19.54 23.63 -1.35
N ALA A 79 -18.60 23.47 -2.30
CA ALA A 79 -17.22 23.12 -2.00
C ALA A 79 -16.50 24.14 -1.10
N VAL A 80 -16.92 25.41 -1.12
CA VAL A 80 -16.28 26.49 -0.37
C VAL A 80 -17.05 26.87 0.89
N SER A 81 -18.35 26.61 1.01
CA SER A 81 -19.15 27.10 2.14
C SER A 81 -19.88 26.05 2.98
N ASP A 82 -19.93 24.77 2.57
CA ASP A 82 -20.66 23.75 3.35
C ASP A 82 -19.92 23.40 4.65
N ASP A 83 -20.67 23.24 5.74
CA ASP A 83 -20.15 22.90 7.07
C ASP A 83 -19.85 21.39 7.23
N SER A 84 -20.46 20.54 6.40
CA SER A 84 -20.20 19.11 6.42
C SER A 84 -18.96 18.79 5.61
N SER A 85 -17.95 18.22 6.28
CA SER A 85 -16.72 17.75 5.63
C SER A 85 -16.99 16.78 4.48
N GLU A 86 -18.02 15.93 4.60
CA GLU A 86 -18.35 14.93 3.58
C GLU A 86 -18.96 15.58 2.33
N VAL A 87 -19.97 16.45 2.51
CA VAL A 87 -20.64 17.17 1.43
C VAL A 87 -19.65 18.08 0.71
N ARG A 88 -18.86 18.83 1.48
CA ARG A 88 -17.83 19.74 0.98
C ARG A 88 -16.77 18.99 0.16
N SER A 89 -16.28 17.86 0.67
CA SER A 89 -15.33 16.99 -0.02
C SER A 89 -15.83 16.52 -1.38
N GLU A 90 -17.08 16.04 -1.43
CA GLU A 90 -17.65 15.48 -2.64
C GLU A 90 -17.93 16.58 -3.68
N ALA A 91 -18.44 17.73 -3.24
CA ALA A 91 -18.64 18.89 -4.10
C ALA A 91 -17.31 19.43 -4.66
N ALA A 92 -16.27 19.51 -3.83
CA ALA A 92 -14.94 19.98 -4.22
C ALA A 92 -14.30 19.10 -5.31
N VAL A 93 -14.41 17.77 -5.18
CA VAL A 93 -13.94 16.83 -6.19
C VAL A 93 -14.74 16.98 -7.48
N ALA A 94 -16.07 17.06 -7.39
CA ALA A 94 -16.95 17.23 -8.54
C ALA A 94 -16.65 18.52 -9.31
N ALA A 95 -16.60 19.67 -8.62
CA ALA A 95 -16.24 20.96 -9.20
C ALA A 95 -14.84 20.93 -9.83
N SER A 96 -13.87 20.31 -9.17
CA SER A 96 -12.50 20.18 -9.69
C SER A 96 -12.44 19.39 -11.00
N ARG A 97 -13.18 18.28 -11.10
CA ARG A 97 -13.28 17.48 -12.34
C ARG A 97 -13.92 18.23 -13.51
N ARG A 98 -14.66 19.31 -13.23
CA ARG A 98 -15.32 20.16 -14.22
C ARG A 98 -14.54 21.42 -14.56
N GLY A 99 -13.25 21.46 -14.25
CA GLY A 99 -12.37 22.57 -14.62
C GLY A 99 -12.36 23.73 -13.62
N LYS A 100 -13.10 23.65 -12.51
CA LYS A 100 -13.00 24.63 -11.40
C LYS A 100 -11.88 24.28 -10.40
N HIS A 101 -10.93 23.43 -10.80
CA HIS A 101 -9.90 22.86 -9.93
C HIS A 101 -9.04 23.91 -9.21
N GLU A 102 -8.57 24.94 -9.94
CA GLU A 102 -7.75 26.00 -9.35
C GLU A 102 -8.54 26.85 -8.34
N ALA A 103 -9.79 27.21 -8.68
CA ALA A 103 -10.66 28.01 -7.82
C ALA A 103 -10.97 27.29 -6.50
N VAL A 104 -11.40 26.01 -6.59
CA VAL A 104 -11.65 25.16 -5.41
C VAL A 104 -10.41 25.10 -4.54
N THR A 105 -9.26 24.80 -5.14
CA THR A 105 -8.04 24.54 -4.38
C THR A 105 -7.52 25.81 -3.69
N LYS A 106 -7.58 26.96 -4.36
CA LYS A 106 -7.17 28.25 -3.79
C LYS A 106 -8.00 28.61 -2.56
N HIS A 107 -9.33 28.52 -2.65
CA HIS A 107 -10.22 28.81 -1.52
C HIS A 107 -9.97 27.87 -0.33
N LEU A 108 -9.87 26.57 -0.58
CA LEU A 108 -9.64 25.61 0.50
C LEU A 108 -8.29 25.85 1.19
N VAL A 109 -7.23 26.17 0.45
CA VAL A 109 -5.92 26.49 1.03
C VAL A 109 -5.96 27.77 1.86
N GLU A 110 -6.64 28.81 1.37
CA GLU A 110 -6.80 30.07 2.10
C GLU A 110 -7.53 29.86 3.43
N GLU A 111 -8.58 29.06 3.44
CA GLU A 111 -9.35 28.76 4.65
C GLU A 111 -8.58 27.88 5.63
N ILE A 112 -7.89 26.84 5.14
CA ILE A 112 -6.96 26.04 5.97
C ILE A 112 -5.88 26.93 6.61
N ASN A 113 -5.42 27.97 5.91
CA ASN A 113 -4.42 28.89 6.41
C ASN A 113 -4.96 29.90 7.42
N THR A 114 -6.22 30.31 7.27
CA THR A 114 -6.82 31.40 8.05
C THR A 114 -7.54 30.88 9.29
N SER A 115 -8.39 29.87 9.15
CA SER A 115 -9.24 29.33 10.22
C SER A 115 -8.80 27.95 10.72
N GLY A 116 -8.00 27.23 9.92
CA GLY A 116 -7.66 25.84 10.21
C GLY A 116 -8.87 24.89 10.11
N ASP A 117 -9.88 25.25 9.30
CA ASP A 117 -11.10 24.47 9.19
C ASP A 117 -10.84 23.01 8.76
N ALA A 118 -11.37 22.08 9.56
CA ALA A 118 -11.27 20.65 9.32
C ALA A 118 -12.09 20.20 8.10
N ALA A 119 -13.22 20.85 7.80
CA ALA A 119 -14.02 20.55 6.62
C ALA A 119 -13.28 20.98 5.34
N ALA A 120 -12.70 22.17 5.32
CA ALA A 120 -11.82 22.63 4.26
C ALA A 120 -10.61 21.70 4.05
N LEU A 121 -9.96 21.26 5.15
CA LEU A 121 -8.86 20.30 5.10
C LEU A 121 -9.28 18.96 4.48
N SER A 122 -10.42 18.41 4.89
CA SER A 122 -10.98 17.18 4.34
C SER A 122 -11.25 17.31 2.84
N ALA A 123 -11.87 18.42 2.42
CA ALA A 123 -12.17 18.68 1.03
C ALA A 123 -10.92 18.83 0.17
N PHE A 124 -9.92 19.55 0.67
CA PHE A 124 -8.65 19.72 -0.02
C PHE A 124 -7.91 18.38 -0.19
N VAL A 125 -7.90 17.53 0.84
CA VAL A 125 -7.32 16.19 0.77
C VAL A 125 -8.05 15.31 -0.24
N SER A 126 -9.39 15.38 -0.32
CA SER A 126 -10.16 14.69 -1.37
C SER A 126 -9.74 15.11 -2.77
N VAL A 127 -9.62 16.42 -2.99
CA VAL A 127 -9.22 16.98 -4.30
C VAL A 127 -7.80 16.52 -4.66
N ILE A 128 -6.84 16.58 -3.73
CA ILE A 128 -5.47 16.09 -3.98
C ILE A 128 -5.46 14.60 -4.33
N ASP A 129 -6.25 13.79 -3.62
CA ASP A 129 -6.23 12.33 -3.78
C ASP A 129 -6.89 11.87 -5.09
N GLU A 130 -7.89 12.60 -5.57
CA GLU A 130 -8.70 12.21 -6.73
C GLU A 130 -8.40 12.98 -8.02
N VAL A 131 -7.99 14.23 -7.92
CA VAL A 131 -7.74 15.12 -9.07
C VAL A 131 -6.26 15.50 -9.15
N GLY A 132 -5.57 15.58 -8.02
CA GLY A 132 -4.18 16.01 -7.93
C GLY A 132 -4.05 17.42 -7.37
N LEU A 133 -2.80 17.89 -7.23
CA LEU A 133 -2.53 19.27 -6.81
C LEU A 133 -2.32 20.14 -8.07
N PRO A 134 -3.01 21.28 -8.21
CA PRO A 134 -2.76 22.20 -9.31
C PRO A 134 -1.40 22.88 -9.15
N VAL A 135 -0.73 23.14 -10.28
CA VAL A 135 0.62 23.75 -10.33
C VAL A 135 0.64 25.12 -9.63
N VAL A 136 -0.47 25.87 -9.71
CA VAL A 136 -0.63 27.22 -9.18
C VAL A 136 -0.48 27.29 -7.65
N VAL A 137 -0.78 26.20 -6.93
CA VAL A 137 -0.74 26.17 -5.45
C VAL A 137 0.69 25.96 -4.91
N GLY A 138 1.66 25.72 -5.80
CA GLY A 138 3.06 25.56 -5.43
C GLY A 138 3.33 24.26 -4.63
N PRO A 139 4.51 24.15 -3.98
CA PRO A 139 4.84 23.00 -3.15
C PRO A 139 4.04 23.05 -1.83
N TYR A 140 2.81 22.57 -1.88
CA TYR A 140 1.95 22.39 -0.71
C TYR A 140 1.80 20.88 -0.47
N PRO A 141 2.35 20.37 0.65
CA PRO A 141 1.46 20.24 1.79
C PRO A 141 2.12 20.57 3.13
N LYS A 142 1.36 21.26 3.99
CA LYS A 142 1.61 21.29 5.45
C LYS A 142 1.58 19.86 6.02
N LEU A 143 2.23 19.64 7.15
CA LEU A 143 2.22 18.35 7.86
C LEU A 143 0.79 17.82 8.09
N SER A 144 -0.16 18.70 8.43
CA SER A 144 -1.58 18.34 8.64
C SER A 144 -2.23 17.73 7.40
N VAL A 145 -1.98 18.29 6.21
CA VAL A 145 -2.48 17.76 4.93
C VAL A 145 -1.83 16.42 4.63
N ALA A 146 -0.52 16.30 4.82
CA ALA A 146 0.19 15.03 4.61
C ALA A 146 -0.35 13.92 5.52
N VAL A 147 -0.58 14.23 6.81
CA VAL A 147 -1.17 13.30 7.79
C VAL A 147 -2.62 12.95 7.43
N ALA A 148 -3.44 13.92 7.04
CA ALA A 148 -4.83 13.67 6.66
C ALA A 148 -4.93 12.80 5.38
N LEU A 149 -4.09 13.08 4.37
CA LEU A 149 -3.97 12.25 3.17
C LEU A 149 -3.51 10.83 3.51
N ALA A 150 -2.52 10.71 4.39
CA ALA A 150 -2.03 9.43 4.89
C ALA A 150 -3.13 8.62 5.59
N GLN A 151 -3.89 9.26 6.50
CA GLN A 151 -5.00 8.62 7.21
C GLN A 151 -6.11 8.16 6.27
N ARG A 152 -6.47 8.97 5.26
CA ARG A 152 -7.47 8.62 4.24
C ARG A 152 -7.02 7.38 3.46
N ARG A 153 -5.80 7.40 2.92
CA ARG A 153 -5.25 6.29 2.12
C ARG A 153 -5.07 5.02 2.95
N TRP A 154 -4.68 5.14 4.22
CA TRP A 154 -4.65 4.03 5.16
C TRP A 154 -6.05 3.44 5.36
N ARG A 155 -7.06 4.25 5.71
CA ARG A 155 -8.43 3.74 5.94
C ARG A 155 -8.99 3.02 4.72
N ALA A 156 -8.76 3.54 3.52
CA ALA A 156 -9.20 2.93 2.27
C ALA A 156 -8.52 1.58 1.97
N ASN A 157 -7.27 1.40 2.41
CA ASN A 157 -6.44 0.26 2.00
C ASN A 157 -6.06 -0.70 3.14
N ARG A 158 -6.39 -0.39 4.41
CA ARG A 158 -5.91 -1.12 5.60
C ARG A 158 -6.15 -2.63 5.52
N ILE A 159 -7.31 -3.06 5.01
CA ILE A 159 -7.66 -4.48 4.92
C ILE A 159 -6.77 -5.18 3.89
N GLY A 160 -6.55 -4.55 2.74
CA GLY A 160 -5.64 -5.05 1.72
C GLY A 160 -4.20 -5.13 2.23
N ILE A 161 -3.73 -4.09 2.94
CA ILE A 161 -2.38 -4.02 3.49
C ILE A 161 -2.20 -5.14 4.52
N LEU A 162 -3.12 -5.30 5.47
CA LEU A 162 -3.06 -6.36 6.49
C LEU A 162 -3.09 -7.76 5.87
N ARG A 163 -3.88 -7.97 4.81
CA ARG A 163 -3.89 -9.25 4.08
C ARG A 163 -2.55 -9.53 3.40
N GLN A 164 -1.95 -8.51 2.79
CA GLN A 164 -0.63 -8.62 2.16
C GLN A 164 0.47 -8.88 3.19
N VAL A 165 0.42 -8.21 4.35
CA VAL A 165 1.29 -8.47 5.51
C VAL A 165 1.15 -9.92 5.96
N ALA A 166 -0.08 -10.41 6.18
CA ALA A 166 -0.31 -11.78 6.63
C ALA A 166 0.21 -12.82 5.64
N ARG A 167 -0.05 -12.64 4.34
CA ARG A 167 0.46 -13.56 3.30
C ARG A 167 1.98 -13.53 3.19
N ALA A 168 2.59 -12.34 3.20
CA ALA A 168 4.05 -12.21 3.17
C ALA A 168 4.70 -12.80 4.43
N THR A 169 4.10 -12.59 5.61
CA THR A 169 4.54 -13.18 6.88
C THR A 169 4.53 -14.70 6.79
N LEU A 170 3.42 -15.30 6.32
CA LEU A 170 3.31 -16.75 6.18
C LEU A 170 4.33 -17.30 5.17
N GLY A 171 4.46 -16.67 4.00
CA GLY A 171 5.41 -17.09 2.97
C GLY A 171 6.86 -17.00 3.43
N GLY A 172 7.23 -15.91 4.08
CA GLY A 172 8.56 -15.71 4.66
C GLY A 172 8.85 -16.70 5.80
N ALA A 173 7.91 -16.88 6.73
CA ALA A 173 8.05 -17.80 7.85
C ALA A 173 8.26 -19.24 7.37
N VAL A 174 7.39 -19.73 6.48
CA VAL A 174 7.49 -21.10 5.95
C VAL A 174 8.82 -21.30 5.21
N ALA A 175 9.22 -20.35 4.36
CA ALA A 175 10.48 -20.47 3.64
C ALA A 175 11.69 -20.52 4.59
N MET A 176 11.78 -19.61 5.57
CA MET A 176 12.90 -19.64 6.51
C MET A 176 12.87 -20.82 7.46
N GLY A 177 11.70 -21.30 7.86
CA GLY A 177 11.58 -22.54 8.62
C GLY A 177 12.22 -23.71 7.86
N ILE A 178 11.92 -23.84 6.56
CA ILE A 178 12.53 -24.86 5.69
C ILE A 178 14.03 -24.64 5.53
N ILE A 179 14.46 -23.40 5.22
CA ILE A 179 15.88 -23.05 5.06
C ILE A 179 16.68 -23.39 6.33
N SER A 180 16.13 -23.08 7.50
CA SER A 180 16.79 -23.32 8.79
C SER A 180 16.85 -24.81 9.16
N VAL A 181 15.95 -25.65 8.63
CA VAL A 181 16.09 -27.11 8.76
C VAL A 181 17.13 -27.65 7.77
N ILE A 182 17.17 -27.11 6.55
CA ILE A 182 18.16 -27.51 5.53
C ILE A 182 19.59 -27.17 5.97
N SER A 183 19.80 -26.09 6.73
CA SER A 183 21.12 -25.76 7.26
C SER A 183 21.71 -26.86 8.16
N LEU A 184 20.87 -27.70 8.80
CA LEU A 184 21.35 -28.85 9.57
C LEU A 184 21.95 -29.95 8.67
N ILE A 185 21.39 -30.16 7.48
CA ILE A 185 21.96 -31.10 6.49
C ILE A 185 23.33 -30.60 6.04
N GLN A 186 23.46 -29.29 5.89
CA GLN A 186 24.72 -28.68 5.53
C GLN A 186 25.77 -28.80 6.65
N LEU A 187 25.39 -28.55 7.91
CA LEU A 187 26.26 -28.79 9.06
C LEU A 187 26.74 -30.24 9.07
N GLN A 188 25.85 -31.21 8.79
CA GLN A 188 26.22 -32.62 8.66
C GLN A 188 27.25 -32.89 7.54
N ILE A 189 27.22 -32.13 6.44
CA ILE A 189 28.14 -32.31 5.31
C ILE A 189 29.50 -31.64 5.57
N VAL A 190 29.51 -30.43 6.13
CA VAL A 190 30.74 -29.63 6.26
C VAL A 190 31.42 -29.81 7.61
N LEU A 191 30.64 -30.00 8.68
CA LEU A 191 31.09 -30.11 10.07
C LEU A 191 30.44 -31.33 10.78
N PRO A 192 30.63 -32.56 10.25
CA PRO A 192 29.96 -33.76 10.76
C PRO A 192 30.31 -34.09 12.21
N GLU A 193 31.56 -33.86 12.62
CA GLU A 193 32.02 -34.17 13.98
C GLU A 193 31.42 -33.20 15.00
N GLU A 194 31.38 -31.91 14.69
CA GLU A 194 30.78 -30.88 15.55
C GLU A 194 29.27 -31.10 15.72
N LEU A 195 28.57 -31.48 14.64
CA LEU A 195 27.16 -31.82 14.73
C LEU A 195 26.95 -33.10 15.56
N ARG A 196 27.83 -34.13 15.42
CA ARG A 196 27.75 -35.34 16.23
C ARG A 196 27.89 -35.00 17.72
N GLU A 197 28.93 -34.27 18.09
CA GLU A 197 29.16 -33.81 19.47
C GLU A 197 27.97 -32.99 19.99
N ALA A 198 27.46 -32.03 19.21
CA ALA A 198 26.30 -31.25 19.60
C ALA A 198 25.04 -32.10 19.82
N THR A 199 24.87 -33.18 19.04
CA THR A 199 23.73 -34.10 19.19
C THR A 199 23.83 -35.05 20.38
N GLU A 200 25.01 -35.21 20.98
CA GLU A 200 25.18 -35.95 22.24
C GLU A 200 24.57 -35.18 23.43
N PHE A 201 24.58 -33.85 23.37
CA PHE A 201 24.01 -32.99 24.40
C PHE A 201 22.54 -32.62 24.15
N VAL A 202 22.18 -32.37 22.88
CA VAL A 202 20.83 -31.95 22.50
C VAL A 202 20.34 -32.84 21.37
N PRO A 203 19.25 -33.61 21.55
CA PRO A 203 18.75 -34.53 20.52
C PRO A 203 18.44 -33.83 19.20
N LEU A 204 18.73 -34.49 18.08
CA LEU A 204 18.47 -33.97 16.73
C LEU A 204 17.03 -33.42 16.52
N PRO A 205 15.96 -34.04 17.04
CA PRO A 205 14.61 -33.47 16.94
C PRO A 205 14.49 -32.07 17.59
N VAL A 206 15.19 -31.82 18.69
CA VAL A 206 15.21 -30.51 19.37
C VAL A 206 15.93 -29.48 18.52
N TRP A 207 17.03 -29.86 17.86
CA TRP A 207 17.74 -29.00 16.90
C TRP A 207 16.86 -28.61 15.71
N ILE A 208 16.18 -29.60 15.11
CA ILE A 208 15.24 -29.38 13.99
C ILE A 208 14.15 -28.41 14.42
N PHE A 209 13.52 -28.65 15.57
CA PHE A 209 12.45 -27.80 16.08
C PHE A 209 12.92 -26.37 16.38
N THR A 210 14.06 -26.23 17.04
CA THR A 210 14.59 -24.92 17.44
C THR A 210 15.00 -24.09 16.23
N ASN A 211 15.67 -24.69 15.24
CA ASN A 211 16.01 -24.02 13.99
C ASN A 211 14.77 -23.65 13.17
N ALA A 212 13.80 -24.57 13.06
CA ALA A 212 12.55 -24.26 12.39
C ALA A 212 11.83 -23.09 13.06
N LEU A 213 11.79 -23.05 14.40
CA LEU A 213 11.16 -21.97 15.16
C LEU A 213 11.88 -20.63 14.95
N LEU A 214 13.22 -20.61 15.04
CA LEU A 214 14.02 -19.42 14.76
C LEU A 214 13.78 -18.92 13.33
N GLY A 215 13.80 -19.83 12.37
CA GLY A 215 13.48 -19.54 10.96
C GLY A 215 12.07 -18.98 10.78
N LEU A 216 11.06 -19.57 11.41
CA LEU A 216 9.67 -19.09 11.35
C LEU A 216 9.54 -17.66 11.88
N VAL A 217 10.14 -17.36 13.04
CA VAL A 217 10.11 -16.02 13.64
C VAL A 217 10.79 -15.03 12.70
N TRP A 218 11.99 -15.38 12.22
CA TRP A 218 12.77 -14.48 11.41
C TRP A 218 12.18 -14.21 10.03
N GLY A 219 11.83 -15.27 9.32
CA GLY A 219 11.15 -15.19 8.03
C GLY A 219 9.80 -14.51 8.14
N GLY A 220 9.08 -14.72 9.26
CA GLY A 220 7.85 -14.00 9.57
C GLY A 220 8.07 -12.50 9.70
N LEU A 221 9.08 -12.06 10.46
CA LEU A 221 9.42 -10.64 10.62
C LEU A 221 9.82 -9.99 9.30
N GLN A 222 10.68 -10.64 8.51
CA GLN A 222 11.07 -10.16 7.18
C GLN A 222 9.86 -10.10 6.24
N GLY A 223 9.00 -11.11 6.27
CA GLY A 223 7.74 -11.19 5.54
C GLY A 223 6.79 -10.06 5.88
N ALA A 224 6.50 -9.88 7.17
CA ALA A 224 5.64 -8.84 7.69
C ALA A 224 6.13 -7.45 7.27
N SER A 225 7.44 -7.20 7.46
CA SER A 225 8.07 -5.91 7.13
C SER A 225 7.96 -5.63 5.64
N THR A 226 8.34 -6.61 4.79
CA THR A 226 8.27 -6.47 3.33
C THR A 226 6.83 -6.26 2.86
N GLY A 227 5.86 -7.03 3.37
CA GLY A 227 4.44 -6.90 3.04
C GLY A 227 3.87 -5.55 3.47
N LEU A 228 4.25 -5.04 4.64
CA LEU A 228 3.79 -3.75 5.15
C LEU A 228 4.31 -2.62 4.29
N VAL A 229 5.62 -2.54 4.07
CA VAL A 229 6.22 -1.41 3.34
C VAL A 229 5.82 -1.37 1.88
N THR A 230 5.67 -2.54 1.24
CA THR A 230 5.19 -2.62 -0.14
C THR A 230 3.71 -2.28 -0.25
N GLY A 231 2.88 -2.71 0.71
CA GLY A 231 1.47 -2.33 0.79
C GLY A 231 1.27 -0.84 1.05
N LEU A 232 2.08 -0.25 1.94
CA LEU A 232 2.10 1.20 2.16
C LEU A 232 2.54 1.94 0.89
N ALA A 233 3.60 1.48 0.21
CA ALA A 233 4.06 2.10 -1.03
C ALA A 233 2.96 2.13 -2.10
N ASP A 234 2.22 1.03 -2.24
CA ASP A 234 1.11 0.90 -3.20
C ASP A 234 -0.10 1.76 -2.84
N ALA A 235 -0.43 1.86 -1.54
CA ALA A 235 -1.56 2.65 -1.09
C ALA A 235 -1.27 4.17 -1.14
N PHE A 236 -0.01 4.58 -0.90
CA PHE A 236 0.34 5.97 -0.69
C PHE A 236 0.98 6.65 -1.90
N TRP A 237 1.51 5.93 -2.89
CA TRP A 237 2.12 6.55 -4.07
C TRP A 237 1.52 6.01 -5.37
N ARG A 238 1.30 6.90 -6.34
CA ARG A 238 0.75 6.60 -7.67
C ARG A 238 1.70 7.07 -8.78
N GLY A 239 1.53 6.56 -9.99
CA GLY A 239 2.26 7.03 -11.18
C GLY A 239 3.77 6.73 -11.16
N LYS A 240 4.61 7.71 -11.52
CA LYS A 240 6.07 7.53 -11.67
C LYS A 240 6.81 7.36 -10.33
N SER A 241 6.33 8.01 -9.26
CA SER A 241 6.96 7.93 -7.92
C SER A 241 6.71 6.58 -7.25
N TRP A 242 5.61 5.90 -7.59
CA TRP A 242 5.24 4.59 -7.04
C TRP A 242 6.38 3.56 -7.10
N LYS A 243 6.99 3.34 -8.28
CA LYS A 243 8.08 2.36 -8.45
C LYS A 243 9.26 2.68 -7.53
N ARG A 244 9.64 3.95 -7.45
CA ARG A 244 10.77 4.42 -6.66
C ARG A 244 10.52 4.22 -5.17
N MET A 245 9.34 4.62 -4.68
CA MET A 245 8.98 4.49 -3.26
C MET A 245 8.81 3.04 -2.84
N ARG A 246 8.25 2.19 -3.71
CA ARG A 246 8.17 0.75 -3.45
C ARG A 246 9.55 0.13 -3.26
N ILE A 247 10.49 0.40 -4.17
CA ILE A 247 11.86 -0.13 -4.07
C ILE A 247 12.56 0.43 -2.83
N LEU A 248 12.49 1.74 -2.60
CA LEU A 248 13.12 2.39 -1.45
C LEU A 248 12.65 1.79 -0.13
N LEU A 249 11.32 1.75 0.09
CA LEU A 249 10.75 1.25 1.34
C LEU A 249 10.96 -0.26 1.50
N ALA A 250 10.87 -1.03 0.41
CA ALA A 250 11.19 -2.45 0.44
C ALA A 250 12.67 -2.70 0.77
N SER A 251 13.59 -1.90 0.24
CA SER A 251 15.02 -1.97 0.59
C SER A 251 15.22 -1.78 2.10
N LEU A 252 14.55 -0.79 2.70
CA LEU A 252 14.59 -0.58 4.15
C LEU A 252 14.04 -1.77 4.95
N ALA A 253 13.00 -2.45 4.47
CA ALA A 253 12.52 -3.69 5.12
C ALA A 253 13.55 -4.82 5.05
N GLY A 254 14.49 -4.78 4.11
CA GLY A 254 15.61 -5.70 4.04
C GLY A 254 16.65 -5.52 5.14
N LEU A 255 16.63 -4.40 5.87
CA LEU A 255 17.45 -4.21 7.08
C LEU A 255 17.06 -5.15 8.21
N VAL A 256 15.82 -5.70 8.18
CA VAL A 256 15.46 -6.83 9.03
C VAL A 256 16.48 -7.91 8.76
N HIS A 257 16.55 -8.49 7.54
CA HIS A 257 17.53 -9.51 7.13
C HIS A 257 18.96 -9.22 7.61
N SER A 258 19.46 -7.99 7.44
CA SER A 258 20.77 -7.60 7.94
C SER A 258 20.91 -7.79 9.44
N GLY A 259 19.92 -7.37 10.22
CA GLY A 259 19.89 -7.55 11.68
C GLY A 259 20.03 -9.01 12.10
N PHE A 260 19.46 -9.97 11.36
CA PHE A 260 19.66 -11.38 11.66
C PHE A 260 21.01 -11.90 11.28
N VAL A 261 21.51 -11.59 10.08
CA VAL A 261 22.85 -12.04 9.69
C VAL A 261 23.89 -11.49 10.67
N LEU A 262 23.73 -10.24 11.10
CA LEU A 262 24.58 -9.63 12.12
C LEU A 262 24.40 -10.28 13.50
N PHE A 263 23.16 -10.56 13.91
CA PHE A 263 22.87 -11.25 15.16
C PHE A 263 23.50 -12.64 15.16
N THR A 264 23.26 -13.45 14.12
CA THR A 264 23.82 -14.79 14.01
C THR A 264 25.34 -14.73 14.00
N ALA A 265 25.95 -13.85 13.21
CA ALA A 265 27.40 -13.66 13.17
C ALA A 265 27.98 -13.24 14.53
N SER A 266 27.24 -12.46 15.33
CA SER A 266 27.69 -12.05 16.68
C SER A 266 27.55 -13.15 17.73
N THR A 267 26.69 -14.14 17.49
CA THR A 267 26.40 -15.23 18.44
C THR A 267 27.06 -16.55 18.06
N SER A 268 27.51 -16.70 16.82
CA SER A 268 28.23 -17.89 16.34
C SER A 268 29.74 -17.69 16.48
N ASP A 269 30.46 -18.72 16.91
CA ASP A 269 31.93 -18.74 16.86
C ASP A 269 32.50 -18.79 15.43
N VAL A 270 31.62 -18.77 14.42
CA VAL A 270 31.95 -18.71 13.00
C VAL A 270 31.97 -17.25 12.57
N TRP A 271 33.13 -16.62 12.69
CA TRP A 271 33.32 -15.21 12.29
C TRP A 271 33.61 -15.12 10.79
N ALA A 272 33.15 -14.04 10.17
CA ALA A 272 33.73 -13.56 8.92
C ALA A 272 35.24 -13.40 9.12
N SER A 273 36.05 -13.79 8.13
CA SER A 273 37.52 -13.66 8.26
C SER A 273 37.96 -12.20 8.30
N GLU A 274 37.16 -11.31 7.71
CA GLU A 274 37.34 -9.87 7.80
C GLU A 274 36.72 -9.28 9.08
N GLY A 275 37.28 -8.17 9.56
CA GLY A 275 36.79 -7.49 10.77
C GLY A 275 35.41 -6.83 10.63
N PRO A 276 34.79 -6.40 11.74
CA PRO A 276 33.48 -5.73 11.76
C PRO A 276 33.37 -4.49 10.88
N SER A 277 34.48 -3.79 10.63
CA SER A 277 34.53 -2.65 9.72
C SER A 277 34.21 -3.02 8.26
N VAL A 278 34.31 -4.30 7.89
CA VAL A 278 34.06 -4.80 6.53
C VAL A 278 32.73 -5.54 6.46
N TYR A 279 32.52 -6.57 7.29
CA TYR A 279 31.32 -7.42 7.15
C TYR A 279 30.03 -6.67 7.54
N VAL A 280 30.06 -5.71 8.48
CA VAL A 280 28.86 -4.99 8.89
C VAL A 280 28.29 -4.14 7.75
N PRO A 281 29.06 -3.25 7.09
CA PRO A 281 28.56 -2.54 5.91
C PRO A 281 28.10 -3.48 4.79
N VAL A 282 28.82 -4.58 4.55
CA VAL A 282 28.47 -5.55 3.50
C VAL A 282 27.10 -6.18 3.76
N TYR A 283 26.83 -6.66 4.98
CA TYR A 283 25.54 -7.26 5.31
C TYR A 283 24.39 -6.25 5.37
N LEU A 284 24.66 -4.98 5.70
CA LEU A 284 23.67 -3.91 5.58
C LEU A 284 23.29 -3.67 4.11
N ILE A 285 24.29 -3.53 3.23
CA ILE A 285 24.05 -3.36 1.78
C ILE A 285 23.33 -4.58 1.21
N TYR A 286 23.75 -5.78 1.59
CA TYR A 286 23.09 -7.01 1.15
C TYR A 286 21.62 -7.05 1.59
N GLY A 287 21.31 -6.69 2.83
CA GLY A 287 19.93 -6.61 3.28
C GLY A 287 19.10 -5.60 2.49
N LEU A 288 19.65 -4.42 2.18
CA LEU A 288 18.95 -3.46 1.30
C LEU A 288 18.61 -4.08 -0.07
N ILE A 289 19.54 -4.85 -0.65
CA ILE A 289 19.32 -5.59 -1.90
C ILE A 289 18.26 -6.68 -1.72
N VAL A 290 18.28 -7.40 -0.59
CA VAL A 290 17.28 -8.42 -0.23
C VAL A 290 15.88 -7.82 -0.23
N GLY A 291 15.72 -6.69 0.46
CA GLY A 291 14.47 -5.95 0.50
C GLY A 291 13.99 -5.49 -0.89
N ALA A 292 14.91 -4.93 -1.70
CA ALA A 292 14.61 -4.52 -3.06
C ALA A 292 14.18 -5.69 -3.94
N ALA A 293 14.86 -6.84 -3.85
CA ALA A 293 14.54 -8.04 -4.62
C ALA A 293 13.16 -8.60 -4.25
N PHE A 294 12.81 -8.65 -2.96
CA PHE A 294 11.46 -9.12 -2.56
C PHE A 294 10.34 -8.20 -3.02
N SER A 295 10.61 -6.92 -3.25
CA SER A 295 9.61 -5.99 -3.83
C SER A 295 9.13 -6.41 -5.23
N LEU A 296 9.93 -7.21 -5.94
CA LEU A 296 9.60 -7.79 -7.26
C LEU A 296 8.64 -8.96 -7.14
N VAL A 297 8.76 -9.74 -6.06
CA VAL A 297 7.96 -10.95 -5.83
C VAL A 297 6.63 -10.59 -5.20
N VAL A 298 6.61 -9.66 -4.24
CA VAL A 298 5.34 -9.23 -3.66
C VAL A 298 4.51 -8.55 -4.75
N PRO A 299 3.25 -8.97 -4.99
CA PRO A 299 2.40 -8.33 -5.98
C PRO A 299 1.99 -6.92 -5.53
N ARG A 300 1.40 -6.17 -6.45
CA ARG A 300 0.75 -4.91 -6.08
C ARG A 300 -0.47 -5.17 -5.20
N LEU A 301 -0.77 -4.24 -4.32
CA LEU A 301 -1.91 -4.29 -3.42
C LEU A 301 -3.21 -4.59 -4.17
N ASN A 302 -3.99 -5.55 -3.66
CA ASN A 302 -5.26 -6.03 -4.21
C ASN A 302 -5.18 -6.61 -5.64
N LEU A 303 -3.98 -6.74 -6.22
CA LEU A 303 -3.79 -7.41 -7.49
C LEU A 303 -3.44 -8.88 -7.25
N SER A 304 -4.23 -9.74 -7.86
CA SER A 304 -3.95 -11.16 -7.93
C SER A 304 -3.06 -11.48 -9.11
N THR A 305 -2.08 -12.33 -8.90
CA THR A 305 -1.15 -12.81 -9.92
C THR A 305 -1.31 -14.31 -10.13
N SER A 306 -0.96 -14.77 -11.33
CA SER A 306 -0.91 -16.20 -11.63
C SER A 306 0.33 -16.84 -11.01
N LEU A 307 0.24 -18.12 -10.63
CA LEU A 307 1.39 -18.87 -10.10
C LEU A 307 2.61 -18.80 -11.04
N ARG A 308 2.39 -18.88 -12.37
CA ARG A 308 3.46 -18.78 -13.37
C ARG A 308 4.20 -17.44 -13.29
N GLN A 309 3.47 -16.35 -13.11
CA GLN A 309 4.06 -15.01 -13.00
C GLN A 309 4.83 -14.85 -11.69
N GLU A 310 4.27 -15.34 -10.58
CA GLU A 310 4.94 -15.33 -9.28
C GLU A 310 6.24 -16.13 -9.28
N LEU A 311 6.22 -17.34 -9.86
CA LEU A 311 7.44 -18.14 -10.03
C LEU A 311 8.48 -17.44 -10.90
N PHE A 312 8.07 -16.76 -11.97
CA PHE A 312 8.99 -15.98 -12.79
C PHE A 312 9.62 -14.81 -12.02
N GLN A 313 8.86 -14.09 -11.21
CA GLN A 313 9.41 -13.02 -10.35
C GLN A 313 10.32 -13.59 -9.26
N SER A 314 9.96 -14.74 -8.68
CA SER A 314 10.80 -15.46 -7.73
C SER A 314 12.16 -15.79 -8.34
N ILE A 315 12.20 -16.36 -9.55
CA ILE A 315 13.46 -16.68 -10.25
C ILE A 315 14.31 -15.42 -10.45
N ARG A 316 13.69 -14.31 -10.88
CA ARG A 316 14.41 -13.03 -11.06
C ARG A 316 14.99 -12.50 -9.75
N ALA A 317 14.20 -12.54 -8.67
CA ALA A 317 14.68 -12.17 -7.35
C ALA A 317 15.83 -13.08 -6.91
N SER A 318 15.70 -14.40 -7.06
CA SER A 318 16.76 -15.36 -6.74
C SER A 318 18.05 -15.09 -7.49
N LEU A 319 18.00 -14.79 -8.79
CA LEU A 319 19.20 -14.46 -9.57
C LEU A 319 19.92 -13.20 -9.04
N ILE A 320 19.17 -12.16 -8.67
CA ILE A 320 19.72 -10.95 -8.06
C ILE A 320 20.37 -11.32 -6.72
N LEU A 321 19.66 -12.06 -5.87
CA LEU A 321 20.14 -12.44 -4.54
C LEU A 321 21.37 -13.34 -4.57
N ILE A 322 21.45 -14.26 -5.53
CA ILE A 322 22.63 -15.12 -5.74
C ILE A 322 23.82 -14.27 -6.15
N LEU A 323 23.66 -13.40 -7.17
CA LEU A 323 24.75 -12.55 -7.65
C LEU A 323 25.32 -11.68 -6.53
N PHE A 324 24.48 -10.95 -5.82
CA PHE A 324 24.93 -10.06 -4.74
C PHE A 324 25.32 -10.82 -3.48
N GLY A 325 24.76 -12.00 -3.23
CA GLY A 325 25.15 -12.88 -2.14
C GLY A 325 26.57 -13.38 -2.33
N MET A 326 26.92 -13.86 -3.54
CA MET A 326 28.29 -14.27 -3.87
C MET A 326 29.30 -13.14 -3.68
N ILE A 327 28.98 -11.92 -4.13
CA ILE A 327 29.83 -10.75 -3.93
C ILE A 327 30.00 -10.45 -2.43
N SER A 328 28.90 -10.50 -1.68
CA SER A 328 28.91 -10.20 -0.23
C SER A 328 29.75 -11.19 0.55
N VAL A 329 29.58 -12.49 0.29
CA VAL A 329 30.37 -13.55 0.91
C VAL A 329 31.84 -13.44 0.51
N PHE A 330 32.14 -13.21 -0.77
CA PHE A 330 33.53 -13.03 -1.23
C PHE A 330 34.24 -11.88 -0.51
N ILE A 331 33.57 -10.74 -0.33
CA ILE A 331 34.13 -9.57 0.37
C ILE A 331 34.25 -9.85 1.88
N ALA A 332 33.22 -10.42 2.51
CA ALA A 332 33.22 -10.70 3.96
C ALA A 332 34.30 -11.70 4.38
N TYR A 333 34.72 -12.59 3.47
CA TYR A 333 35.71 -13.62 3.72
C TYR A 333 37.09 -13.34 3.09
N GLY A 334 37.35 -12.11 2.63
CA GLY A 334 38.67 -11.70 2.12
C GLY A 334 39.13 -12.49 0.89
N GLY A 335 38.21 -13.09 0.13
CA GLY A 335 38.53 -13.94 -1.02
C GLY A 335 39.20 -15.29 -0.69
N ASN A 336 39.22 -15.72 0.58
CA ASN A 336 39.80 -17.00 0.97
C ASN A 336 38.85 -18.17 0.67
N LEU A 337 38.92 -18.69 -0.56
CA LEU A 337 38.04 -19.75 -1.07
C LEU A 337 38.23 -21.10 -0.37
N ASP A 338 39.37 -21.33 0.29
CA ASP A 338 39.67 -22.59 0.98
C ASP A 338 39.07 -22.65 2.39
N ASP A 339 38.58 -21.52 2.89
CA ASP A 339 37.95 -21.44 4.20
C ASP A 339 36.68 -22.32 4.25
N ARG A 340 36.57 -23.14 5.29
CA ARG A 340 35.39 -24.00 5.51
C ARG A 340 34.15 -23.15 5.80
N THR A 341 34.34 -22.00 6.47
CA THR A 341 33.27 -21.07 6.81
C THR A 341 32.75 -20.33 5.57
N PHE A 342 33.64 -19.95 4.64
CA PHE A 342 33.26 -19.41 3.34
C PHE A 342 32.30 -20.35 2.58
N ARG A 343 32.61 -21.66 2.53
CA ARG A 343 31.77 -22.65 1.86
C ARG A 343 30.42 -22.83 2.55
N LEU A 344 30.39 -22.72 3.88
CA LEU A 344 29.17 -22.78 4.65
C LEU A 344 28.25 -21.59 4.32
N ASP A 345 28.78 -20.39 4.42
CA ASP A 345 28.02 -19.19 4.15
C ASP A 345 27.55 -19.16 2.70
N LEU A 346 28.43 -19.41 1.73
CA LEU A 346 28.07 -19.42 0.31
C LEU A 346 26.89 -20.34 0.01
N PHE A 347 26.88 -21.55 0.55
CA PHE A 347 25.77 -22.48 0.38
C PHE A 347 24.49 -21.95 1.04
N MET A 348 24.56 -21.42 2.27
CA MET A 348 23.39 -20.85 2.94
C MET A 348 22.80 -19.66 2.20
N PHE A 349 23.66 -18.79 1.65
CA PHE A 349 23.22 -17.67 0.82
C PHE A 349 22.52 -18.16 -0.45
N ILE A 350 23.05 -19.17 -1.13
CA ILE A 350 22.43 -19.75 -2.34
C ILE A 350 21.07 -20.38 -2.00
N VAL A 351 21.00 -21.21 -0.96
CA VAL A 351 19.75 -21.86 -0.52
C VAL A 351 18.72 -20.82 -0.13
N THR A 352 19.11 -19.81 0.64
CA THR A 352 18.22 -18.70 1.04
C THR A 352 17.74 -17.92 -0.17
N ALA A 353 18.63 -17.58 -1.10
CA ALA A 353 18.30 -16.85 -2.31
C ALA A 353 17.34 -17.62 -3.24
N LEU A 354 17.39 -18.95 -3.25
CA LEU A 354 16.49 -19.79 -4.04
C LEU A 354 15.13 -20.00 -3.36
N LEU A 355 15.13 -20.38 -2.09
CA LEU A 355 13.92 -20.82 -1.40
C LEU A 355 13.09 -19.68 -0.83
N PHE A 356 13.73 -18.57 -0.42
CA PHE A 356 13.01 -17.48 0.23
C PHE A 356 12.05 -16.75 -0.73
N PRO A 357 12.48 -16.32 -1.93
CA PRO A 357 11.55 -15.77 -2.93
C PRO A 357 10.42 -16.74 -3.30
N LEU A 358 10.70 -18.05 -3.30
CA LEU A 358 9.71 -19.08 -3.62
C LEU A 358 8.59 -19.14 -2.58
N GLY A 359 8.92 -18.98 -1.29
CA GLY A 359 7.91 -18.90 -0.23
C GLY A 359 6.91 -17.77 -0.44
N PHE A 360 7.39 -16.60 -0.87
CA PHE A 360 6.53 -15.47 -1.23
C PHE A 360 5.66 -15.78 -2.45
N ALA A 361 6.26 -16.30 -3.51
CA ALA A 361 5.54 -16.67 -4.72
C ALA A 361 4.40 -17.66 -4.45
N LEU A 362 4.64 -18.67 -3.60
CA LEU A 362 3.62 -19.63 -3.19
C LEU A 362 2.53 -18.97 -2.34
N ALA A 363 2.89 -18.12 -1.39
CA ALA A 363 1.93 -17.43 -0.52
C ALA A 363 1.04 -16.42 -1.26
N PHE A 364 1.52 -15.85 -2.36
CA PHE A 364 0.76 -14.91 -3.18
C PHE A 364 0.07 -15.54 -4.40
N SER A 365 0.45 -16.76 -4.78
CA SER A 365 -0.21 -17.47 -5.87
C SER A 365 -1.69 -17.73 -5.58
N ARG A 366 -2.56 -17.39 -6.53
CA ARG A 366 -4.00 -17.75 -6.44
C ARG A 366 -4.16 -19.27 -6.42
N ARG A 367 -4.85 -19.81 -5.40
CA ARG A 367 -5.46 -21.14 -5.52
C ARG A 367 -6.72 -21.01 -6.39
N LYS A 368 -6.80 -21.82 -7.45
CA LYS A 368 -8.04 -21.99 -8.23
C LYS A 368 -9.14 -22.45 -7.25
N GLY A 369 -10.06 -21.56 -6.87
CA GLY A 369 -11.18 -21.88 -5.98
C GLY A 369 -11.62 -20.78 -5.01
N GLU A 370 -10.82 -19.72 -4.78
CA GLU A 370 -11.17 -18.69 -3.78
C GLU A 370 -12.22 -17.65 -4.26
N ASP A 371 -12.66 -17.66 -5.52
CA ASP A 371 -13.58 -16.65 -6.08
C ASP A 371 -15.08 -17.04 -6.02
N THR A 372 -15.49 -18.13 -5.36
CA THR A 372 -16.93 -18.43 -5.17
C THR A 372 -17.55 -17.77 -3.92
N GLY A 373 -16.77 -16.99 -3.15
CA GLY A 373 -17.13 -16.59 -1.78
C GLY A 373 -17.29 -15.10 -1.48
N SER A 374 -17.35 -14.20 -2.45
CA SER A 374 -17.74 -12.80 -2.17
C SER A 374 -18.59 -12.22 -3.30
N ARG A 375 -19.91 -12.37 -3.14
CA ARG A 375 -20.91 -11.50 -3.76
C ARG A 375 -21.13 -10.27 -2.91
#